data_AF-A0A530QM72-F1
#
_entry.id   AF-A0A530QM72-F1
#
_cell.length_a   1.000
_cell.length_b   1.000
_cell.length_c   1.000
_cell.angle_alpha   90.00
_cell.angle_beta   90.00
_cell.angle_gamma   90.00
#
_symmetry.space_group_name_H-M   'P 1'
#
loop_
_entity.id
_entity.type
_entity.pdbx_description
1 polymer ?
#
loop_
_entity_poly.entity_id
_entity_poly.type
_entity_poly.pdbx_seq_one_letter_code
_entity_poly.pdbx_strand_id
1 'polypeptide(L)'
;LKAKGFTDDKIAALNAALKSAFDIKFVFNQWTLGADWVKETFGFTDEQLNDFSFEMLPGLGFSKKDIEAANIHVCGAMTLEGAPFLKAEHLPVFDCASPCGKIGKRSLSINSHIQMMAAAQPFISGAISKTINMPNDATVEDAKGAYMLSWKLALKANALYR
;
A
#
# COMPACT_ATOMS: atom_id res chain seq x y z
N LEU A 1 5.99 7.57 23.74
CA LEU A 1 6.50 8.94 23.45
C LEU A 1 6.85 9.71 24.72
N LYS A 2 5.93 9.91 25.68
CA LYS A 2 6.25 10.60 26.96
C LYS A 2 7.47 10.03 27.69
N ALA A 3 7.57 8.70 27.78
CA ALA A 3 8.73 8.02 28.38
C ALA A 3 10.07 8.28 27.66
N LYS A 4 10.04 8.80 26.43
CA LYS A 4 11.22 9.24 25.67
C LYS A 4 11.38 10.76 25.65
N GLY A 5 10.66 11.52 26.48
CA GLY A 5 10.83 12.98 26.60
C GLY A 5 10.01 13.82 25.62
N PHE A 6 9.07 13.23 24.86
CA PHE A 6 8.15 14.03 24.05
C PHE A 6 7.20 14.83 24.96
N THR A 7 7.20 16.14 24.79
CA THR A 7 6.27 17.06 25.45
C THR A 7 4.87 16.98 24.83
N ASP A 8 3.88 17.49 25.55
CA ASP A 8 2.47 17.40 25.11
C ASP A 8 2.22 18.17 23.80
N ASP A 9 2.90 19.30 23.58
CA ASP A 9 2.81 20.06 22.33
C ASP A 9 3.36 19.29 21.12
N LYS A 10 4.46 18.55 21.30
CA LYS A 10 5.05 17.72 20.23
C LYS A 10 4.18 16.51 19.91
N ILE A 11 3.57 15.90 20.93
CA ILE A 11 2.59 14.82 20.71
C ILE A 11 1.36 15.37 19.99
N ALA A 12 0.88 16.57 20.34
CA ALA A 12 -0.22 17.21 19.65
C ALA A 12 0.10 17.52 18.18
N ALA A 13 1.32 18.00 17.89
CA ALA A 13 1.79 18.25 16.52
C ALA A 13 1.84 16.95 15.68
N LEU A 14 2.37 15.86 16.26
CA LEU A 14 2.36 14.54 15.61
C LEU A 14 0.93 14.07 15.34
N ASN A 15 0.04 14.14 16.34
CA ASN A 15 -1.37 13.74 16.19
C ASN A 15 -2.09 14.55 15.11
N ALA A 16 -1.77 15.84 14.97
CA ALA A 16 -2.31 16.68 13.92
C ALA A 16 -1.83 16.24 12.53
N ALA A 17 -0.52 16.00 12.39
CA ALA A 17 0.10 15.57 11.14
C ALA A 17 -0.34 14.16 10.70
N LEU A 18 -0.59 13.26 11.66
CA LEU A 18 -1.02 11.87 11.39
C LEU A 18 -2.37 11.78 10.67
N LYS A 19 -3.24 12.79 10.78
CA LYS A 19 -4.56 12.80 10.13
C LYS A 19 -4.50 12.69 8.60
N SER A 20 -3.39 13.06 8.00
CA SER A 20 -3.15 13.01 6.55
C SER A 20 -1.94 12.15 6.18
N ALA A 21 -1.37 11.40 7.13
CA ALA A 21 -0.17 10.60 6.91
C ALA A 21 -0.51 9.19 6.43
N PHE A 22 0.21 8.73 5.40
CA PHE A 22 0.11 7.35 4.90
C PHE A 22 1.11 6.40 5.56
N ASP A 23 2.14 6.93 6.22
CA ASP A 23 3.10 6.19 7.02
C ASP A 23 3.52 7.05 8.22
N ILE A 24 3.55 6.48 9.43
CA ILE A 24 3.90 7.21 10.64
C ILE A 24 5.32 7.79 10.56
N LYS A 25 6.24 7.14 9.85
CA LYS A 25 7.62 7.62 9.73
C LYS A 25 7.70 9.00 9.07
N PHE A 26 6.73 9.33 8.23
CA PHE A 26 6.69 10.61 7.54
C PHE A 26 6.34 11.79 8.44
N VAL A 27 5.74 11.57 9.62
CA VAL A 27 5.46 12.67 10.57
C VAL A 27 6.53 12.82 11.65
N PHE A 28 7.37 11.80 11.85
CA PHE A 28 8.54 11.89 12.73
C PHE A 28 9.70 12.50 11.94
N ASN A 29 9.63 13.83 11.76
CA ASN A 29 10.63 14.62 11.04
C ASN A 29 10.88 15.97 11.72
N GLN A 30 11.95 16.66 11.31
CA GLN A 30 12.35 17.95 11.88
C GLN A 30 11.35 19.08 11.62
N TRP A 31 10.56 19.03 10.55
CA TRP A 31 9.57 20.06 10.23
C TRP A 31 8.33 19.98 11.12
N THR A 32 7.96 18.76 11.54
CA THR A 32 6.81 18.50 12.41
C THR A 32 7.16 18.71 13.88
N LEU A 33 8.37 18.29 14.28
CA LEU A 33 8.81 18.33 15.68
C LEU A 33 9.64 19.57 16.02
N GLY A 34 10.14 20.30 15.01
CA GLY A 34 11.07 21.41 15.16
C GLY A 34 12.52 20.91 15.23
N ALA A 35 13.38 21.43 14.35
CA ALA A 35 14.79 21.03 14.24
C ALA A 35 15.56 21.23 15.55
N ASP A 36 15.45 22.40 16.18
CA ASP A 36 16.17 22.70 17.42
C ASP A 36 15.77 21.74 18.54
N TRP A 37 14.48 21.46 18.68
CA TRP A 37 13.98 20.57 19.72
C TRP A 37 14.49 19.13 19.55
N VAL A 38 14.50 18.59 18.32
CA VAL A 38 15.00 17.22 18.10
C VAL A 38 16.52 17.13 18.29
N LYS A 39 17.28 18.18 17.98
CA LYS A 39 18.72 18.25 18.25
C LYS A 39 19.00 18.30 19.76
N GLU A 40 18.32 19.19 20.48
CA GLU A 40 18.50 19.37 21.93
C GLU A 40 18.06 18.14 22.73
N THR A 41 16.94 17.52 22.35
CA THR A 41 16.34 16.41 23.12
C THR A 41 16.97 15.06 22.78
N PHE A 42 17.30 14.82 21.50
CA PHE A 42 17.74 13.50 21.02
C PHE A 42 19.18 13.48 20.51
N GLY A 43 19.84 14.63 20.40
CA GLY A 43 21.21 14.72 19.92
C GLY A 43 21.37 14.41 18.43
N PHE A 44 20.31 14.49 17.63
CA PHE A 44 20.42 14.30 16.18
C PHE A 44 21.27 15.42 15.57
N THR A 45 22.11 15.08 14.59
CA THR A 45 22.98 16.06 13.92
C THR A 45 22.32 16.66 12.68
N ASP A 46 22.84 17.79 12.20
CA ASP A 46 22.39 18.39 10.94
C ASP A 46 22.56 17.43 9.76
N GLU A 47 23.62 16.62 9.74
CA GLU A 47 23.84 15.62 8.70
C GLU A 47 22.74 14.56 8.71
N GLN A 48 22.35 14.07 9.89
CA GLN A 48 21.25 13.09 10.01
C GLN A 48 19.92 13.69 9.59
N LEU A 49 19.62 14.92 10.01
CA LEU A 49 18.33 15.56 9.71
C LEU A 49 18.17 15.94 8.24
N ASN A 50 19.28 16.16 7.53
CA ASN A 50 19.30 16.48 6.10
C ASN A 50 19.47 15.23 5.19
N ASP A 51 19.69 14.05 5.76
CA ASP A 51 19.73 12.79 5.02
C ASP A 51 18.30 12.27 4.78
N PHE A 52 17.88 12.23 3.52
CA PHE A 52 16.56 11.71 3.13
C PHE A 52 16.34 10.23 3.45
N SER A 53 17.40 9.47 3.76
CA SER A 53 17.33 8.07 4.17
C SER A 53 17.25 7.88 5.69
N PHE A 54 17.47 8.93 6.47
CA PHE A 54 17.42 8.86 7.93
C PHE A 54 15.98 8.75 8.45
N GLU A 55 15.72 7.73 9.25
CA GLU A 55 14.43 7.53 9.93
C GLU A 55 14.56 7.81 11.42
N MET A 56 13.81 8.81 11.93
CA MET A 56 13.88 9.19 13.34
C MET A 56 13.42 8.08 14.29
N LEU A 57 12.39 7.28 13.93
CA LEU A 57 11.87 6.24 14.82
C LEU A 57 12.91 5.15 15.15
N PRO A 58 13.64 4.57 14.18
CA PRO A 58 14.81 3.74 14.46
C PRO A 58 15.91 4.49 15.24
N GLY A 59 16.19 5.75 14.91
CA GLY A 59 17.17 6.59 15.64
C GLY A 59 16.80 6.78 17.12
N LEU A 60 15.51 6.81 17.45
CA LEU A 60 14.98 6.84 18.82
C LEU A 60 14.99 5.46 19.50
N GLY A 61 15.43 4.40 18.82
CA GLY A 61 15.51 3.04 19.36
C GLY A 61 14.20 2.26 19.32
N PHE A 62 13.22 2.65 18.49
CA PHE A 62 12.04 1.82 18.27
C PHE A 62 12.37 0.64 17.35
N SER A 63 11.90 -0.55 17.71
CA SER A 63 12.12 -1.73 16.87
C SER A 63 11.28 -1.64 15.59
N LYS A 64 11.76 -2.27 14.51
CA LYS A 64 11.01 -2.38 13.25
C LYS A 64 9.61 -2.98 13.48
N LYS A 65 9.49 -3.93 14.41
CA LYS A 65 8.22 -4.58 14.76
C LYS A 65 7.24 -3.60 15.40
N ASP A 66 7.71 -2.78 16.33
CA ASP A 66 6.86 -1.78 17.02
C ASP A 66 6.43 -0.68 16.06
N ILE A 67 7.34 -0.24 15.18
CA ILE A 67 7.04 0.76 14.14
C ILE A 67 5.95 0.22 13.21
N GLU A 68 6.09 -1.00 12.70
CA GLU A 68 5.08 -1.57 11.79
C GLU A 68 3.73 -1.77 12.48
N ALA A 69 3.73 -2.25 13.73
CA ALA A 69 2.49 -2.43 14.49
C ALA A 69 1.78 -1.08 14.75
N ALA A 70 2.53 -0.05 15.13
CA ALA A 70 1.99 1.30 15.29
C ALA A 70 1.50 1.87 13.95
N ASN A 71 2.23 1.64 12.86
CA ASN A 71 1.83 2.10 11.54
C ASN A 71 0.52 1.47 11.09
N ILE A 72 0.36 0.16 11.26
CA ILE A 72 -0.89 -0.55 10.93
C ILE A 72 -2.06 -0.01 11.77
N HIS A 73 -1.82 0.26 13.06
CA HIS A 73 -2.86 0.79 13.93
C HIS A 73 -3.32 2.19 13.53
N VAL A 74 -2.37 3.07 13.16
CA VAL A 74 -2.64 4.49 12.90
C VAL A 74 -3.03 4.76 11.44
N CYS A 75 -2.23 4.26 10.50
CA CYS A 75 -2.37 4.52 9.07
C CYS A 75 -3.08 3.38 8.32
N GLY A 76 -3.29 2.23 8.97
CA GLY A 76 -3.94 1.06 8.38
C GLY A 76 -2.97 0.08 7.70
N ALA A 77 -3.45 -1.14 7.43
CA ALA A 77 -2.66 -2.20 6.80
C ALA A 77 -2.59 -2.10 5.27
N MET A 78 -3.34 -1.16 4.66
CA MET A 78 -3.53 -1.03 3.21
C MET A 78 -4.06 -2.32 2.54
N THR A 79 -4.70 -3.19 3.33
CA THR A 79 -5.43 -4.38 2.89
C THR A 79 -6.58 -4.65 3.85
N LEU A 80 -7.60 -5.37 3.38
CA LEU A 80 -8.70 -5.86 4.20
C LEU A 80 -8.43 -7.26 4.77
N GLU A 81 -7.35 -7.91 4.35
CA GLU A 81 -6.94 -9.20 4.91
C GLU A 81 -6.56 -9.04 6.38
N GLY A 82 -7.25 -9.76 7.26
CA GLY A 82 -7.07 -9.64 8.71
C GLY A 82 -7.74 -8.42 9.34
N ALA A 83 -8.55 -7.66 8.58
CA ALA A 83 -9.31 -6.55 9.14
C ALA A 83 -10.26 -7.03 10.24
N PRO A 84 -10.35 -6.32 11.39
CA PRO A 84 -11.28 -6.70 12.44
C PRO A 84 -12.71 -6.60 11.93
N PHE A 85 -13.57 -7.52 12.39
CA PHE A 85 -15.00 -7.60 12.04
C PHE A 85 -15.32 -7.99 10.58
N LEU A 86 -14.33 -8.15 9.70
CA LEU A 86 -14.54 -8.67 8.36
C LEU A 86 -14.41 -10.20 8.36
N LYS A 87 -15.47 -10.89 7.90
CA LYS A 87 -15.43 -12.33 7.76
C LYS A 87 -14.61 -12.73 6.54
N ALA A 88 -13.91 -13.85 6.63
CA ALA A 88 -13.10 -14.39 5.53
C ALA A 88 -13.93 -14.62 4.25
N GLU A 89 -15.21 -15.03 4.40
CA GLU A 89 -16.14 -15.25 3.28
C GLU A 89 -16.49 -13.98 2.49
N HIS A 90 -16.31 -12.79 3.07
CA HIS A 90 -16.56 -11.52 2.41
C HIS A 90 -15.35 -10.99 1.64
N LEU A 91 -14.13 -11.47 1.94
CA LEU A 91 -12.90 -11.01 1.30
C LEU A 91 -12.96 -11.00 -0.24
N PRO A 92 -13.50 -12.04 -0.92
CA PRO A 92 -13.58 -12.06 -2.38
C PRO A 92 -14.34 -10.88 -3.00
N VAL A 93 -15.29 -10.27 -2.26
CA VAL A 93 -16.05 -9.11 -2.74
C VAL A 93 -15.15 -7.87 -2.89
N PHE A 94 -14.05 -7.83 -2.14
CA PHE A 94 -13.13 -6.69 -2.09
C PHE A 94 -11.78 -6.98 -2.76
N ASP A 95 -11.66 -8.07 -3.52
CA ASP A 95 -10.41 -8.37 -4.22
C ASP A 95 -10.12 -7.28 -5.27
N CYS A 96 -8.93 -6.68 -5.16
CA CYS A 96 -8.44 -5.66 -6.09
C CYS A 96 -7.78 -6.29 -7.33
N ALA A 97 -7.44 -5.46 -8.32
CA ALA A 97 -6.74 -5.90 -9.53
C ALA A 97 -5.32 -6.42 -9.27
N SER A 98 -4.73 -6.06 -8.13
CA SER A 98 -3.41 -6.50 -7.68
C SER A 98 -3.44 -6.64 -6.15
N PRO A 99 -2.53 -7.44 -5.55
CA PRO A 99 -2.43 -7.52 -4.09
C PRO A 99 -2.21 -6.13 -3.48
N CYS A 100 -2.95 -5.81 -2.42
CA CYS A 100 -2.88 -4.50 -1.76
C CYS A 100 -2.09 -4.56 -0.45
N GLY A 101 -1.37 -3.48 -0.16
CA GLY A 101 -0.57 -3.35 1.06
C GLY A 101 0.65 -4.29 1.08
N LYS A 102 1.39 -4.26 2.20
CA LYS A 102 2.63 -5.04 2.33
C LYS A 102 2.38 -6.54 2.53
N ILE A 103 1.22 -6.90 3.08
CA ILE A 103 0.89 -8.27 3.50
C ILE A 103 -0.24 -8.91 2.70
N GLY A 104 -0.93 -8.15 1.86
CA GLY A 104 -2.02 -8.67 1.05
C GLY A 104 -1.51 -9.65 0.00
N LYS A 105 -2.29 -10.70 -0.23
CA LYS A 105 -1.99 -11.79 -1.15
C LYS A 105 -3.10 -12.00 -2.17
N ARG A 106 -4.30 -11.52 -1.87
CA ARG A 106 -5.47 -11.73 -2.72
C ARG A 106 -5.56 -10.68 -3.82
N SER A 107 -5.95 -11.11 -4.99
CA SER A 107 -6.31 -10.26 -6.11
C SER A 107 -7.22 -11.02 -7.07
N LEU A 108 -7.89 -10.28 -7.94
CA LEU A 108 -8.64 -10.84 -9.05
C LEU A 108 -7.69 -11.63 -9.97
N SER A 109 -8.16 -12.78 -10.45
CA SER A 109 -7.38 -13.59 -11.40
C SER A 109 -7.42 -12.98 -12.79
N ILE A 110 -6.36 -13.19 -13.58
CA ILE A 110 -6.29 -12.82 -15.01
C ILE A 110 -7.55 -13.31 -15.76
N ASN A 111 -7.94 -14.56 -15.54
CA ASN A 111 -9.09 -15.17 -16.20
C ASN A 111 -10.41 -14.50 -15.82
N SER A 112 -10.59 -14.07 -14.57
CA SER A 112 -11.82 -13.38 -14.15
C SER A 112 -12.03 -12.07 -14.90
N HIS A 113 -10.96 -11.32 -15.18
CA HIS A 113 -11.02 -10.12 -16.00
C HIS A 113 -11.44 -10.43 -17.44
N ILE A 114 -10.82 -11.45 -18.05
CA ILE A 114 -11.11 -11.86 -19.43
C ILE A 114 -12.56 -12.33 -19.57
N GLN A 115 -13.04 -13.15 -18.64
CA GLN A 115 -14.40 -13.68 -18.65
C GLN A 115 -15.43 -12.56 -18.49
N MET A 116 -15.17 -11.59 -17.61
CA MET A 116 -16.05 -10.43 -17.44
C MET A 116 -16.08 -9.57 -18.70
N MET A 117 -14.92 -9.30 -19.31
CA MET A 117 -14.86 -8.59 -20.60
C MET A 117 -15.63 -9.35 -21.68
N ALA A 118 -15.49 -10.67 -21.75
CA ALA A 118 -16.15 -11.50 -22.74
C ALA A 118 -17.67 -11.50 -22.58
N ALA A 119 -18.18 -11.49 -21.35
CA ALA A 119 -19.61 -11.38 -21.07
C ALA A 119 -20.19 -10.04 -21.56
N ALA A 120 -19.42 -8.95 -21.46
CA ALA A 120 -19.85 -7.63 -21.93
C ALA A 120 -19.67 -7.42 -23.44
N GLN A 121 -18.68 -8.08 -24.06
CA GLN A 121 -18.26 -7.84 -25.44
C GLN A 121 -19.37 -7.92 -26.51
N PRO A 122 -20.37 -8.82 -26.43
CA PRO A 122 -21.47 -8.88 -27.41
C PRO A 122 -22.33 -7.61 -27.47
N PHE A 123 -22.36 -6.82 -26.39
CA PHE A 123 -23.16 -5.61 -26.28
C PHE A 123 -22.40 -4.35 -26.69
N ILE A 124 -21.14 -4.47 -27.12
CA ILE A 124 -20.24 -3.36 -27.43
C ILE A 124 -19.76 -3.48 -28.88
N SER A 125 -20.08 -2.49 -29.70
CA SER A 125 -19.68 -2.45 -31.12
C SER A 125 -18.16 -2.33 -31.30
N GLY A 126 -17.49 -1.56 -30.43
CA GLY A 126 -16.04 -1.43 -30.35
C GLY A 126 -15.35 -2.46 -29.44
N ALA A 127 -14.07 -2.25 -29.17
CA ALA A 127 -13.30 -3.02 -28.20
C ALA A 127 -13.39 -2.43 -26.79
N ILE A 128 -13.04 -3.23 -25.77
CA ILE A 128 -13.01 -2.81 -24.36
C ILE A 128 -11.58 -2.39 -24.00
N SER A 129 -11.38 -1.11 -23.62
CA SER A 129 -10.09 -0.60 -23.15
C SER A 129 -9.90 -0.88 -21.66
N LYS A 130 -9.68 -2.15 -21.31
CA LYS A 130 -9.38 -2.57 -19.94
C LYS A 130 -8.02 -3.26 -19.89
N THR A 131 -7.13 -2.72 -19.05
CA THR A 131 -5.85 -3.35 -18.73
C THR A 131 -6.04 -4.48 -17.73
N ILE A 132 -5.41 -5.62 -18.00
CA ILE A 132 -5.30 -6.75 -17.08
C ILE A 132 -3.90 -6.71 -16.47
N ASN A 133 -3.84 -6.50 -15.15
CA ASN A 133 -2.58 -6.50 -14.42
C ASN A 133 -2.16 -7.94 -14.17
N MET A 134 -1.04 -8.35 -14.74
CA MET A 134 -0.41 -9.62 -14.45
C MET A 134 0.46 -9.48 -13.19
N PRO A 135 0.52 -10.51 -12.34
CA PRO A 135 1.41 -10.49 -11.19
C PRO A 135 2.88 -10.50 -11.65
N ASN A 136 3.78 -9.97 -10.82
CA ASN A 136 5.21 -9.84 -11.16
C ASN A 136 5.86 -11.18 -11.54
N ASP A 137 5.41 -12.26 -10.92
CA ASP A 137 5.86 -13.64 -11.14
C ASP A 137 5.17 -14.34 -12.33
N ALA A 138 4.26 -13.67 -13.04
CA ALA A 138 3.60 -14.23 -14.22
C ALA A 138 4.63 -14.71 -15.25
N THR A 139 4.36 -15.81 -15.92
CA THR A 139 5.26 -16.38 -16.93
C THR A 139 4.86 -15.95 -18.34
N VAL A 140 5.72 -16.23 -19.31
CA VAL A 140 5.38 -16.06 -20.74
C VAL A 140 4.19 -16.96 -21.12
N GLU A 141 4.11 -18.16 -20.55
CA GLU A 141 2.99 -19.07 -20.80
C GLU A 141 1.68 -18.52 -20.22
N ASP A 142 1.70 -17.81 -19.09
CA ASP A 142 0.51 -17.13 -18.56
C ASP A 142 0.00 -16.03 -19.51
N ALA A 143 0.90 -15.24 -20.09
CA ALA A 143 0.53 -14.21 -21.06
C ALA A 143 -0.04 -14.82 -22.34
N LYS A 144 0.59 -15.88 -22.86
CA LYS A 144 0.09 -16.64 -24.01
C LYS A 144 -1.27 -17.26 -23.73
N GLY A 145 -1.47 -17.82 -22.54
CA GLY A 145 -2.75 -18.34 -22.06
C GLY A 145 -3.84 -17.27 -22.04
N ALA A 146 -3.52 -16.08 -21.53
CA ALA A 146 -4.43 -14.93 -21.49
C ALA A 146 -4.88 -14.49 -22.89
N TYR A 147 -3.93 -14.34 -23.84
CA TYR A 147 -4.26 -14.02 -25.23
C TYR A 147 -5.08 -15.11 -25.90
N MET A 148 -4.71 -16.38 -25.71
CA MET A 148 -5.43 -17.52 -26.29
C MET A 148 -6.86 -17.62 -25.76
N LEU A 149 -7.07 -17.44 -24.45
CA LEU A 149 -8.40 -17.41 -23.86
C LEU A 149 -9.23 -16.24 -24.39
N SER A 150 -8.63 -15.06 -24.51
CA SER A 150 -9.29 -13.86 -25.04
C SER A 150 -9.77 -14.07 -26.48
N TRP A 151 -8.92 -14.66 -27.32
CA TRP A 151 -9.26 -15.00 -28.71
C TRP A 151 -10.40 -16.02 -28.78
N LYS A 152 -10.33 -17.10 -27.98
CA LYS A 152 -11.40 -18.12 -27.91
C LYS A 152 -12.75 -17.55 -27.48
N LEU A 153 -12.74 -16.51 -26.66
CA LEU A 153 -13.93 -15.82 -26.17
C LEU A 153 -14.34 -14.61 -27.05
N ALA A 154 -13.75 -14.48 -28.23
CA ALA A 154 -14.06 -13.42 -29.21
C ALA A 154 -13.88 -11.98 -28.67
N LEU A 155 -12.94 -11.77 -27.74
CA LEU A 155 -12.54 -10.42 -27.35
C LEU A 155 -11.84 -9.71 -28.51
N LYS A 156 -12.23 -8.46 -28.74
CA LYS A 156 -11.70 -7.64 -29.84
C LYS A 156 -10.32 -7.05 -29.54
N ALA A 157 -9.98 -6.89 -28.26
CA ALA A 157 -8.69 -6.43 -27.79
C ALA A 157 -8.37 -7.01 -26.41
N ASN A 158 -7.08 -7.14 -26.10
CA ASN A 158 -6.58 -7.48 -24.77
C ASN A 158 -5.30 -6.67 -24.52
N ALA A 159 -5.29 -5.88 -23.43
CA ALA A 159 -4.13 -5.16 -22.96
C ALA A 159 -3.63 -5.79 -21.66
N LEU A 160 -2.44 -6.39 -21.71
CA LEU A 160 -1.75 -6.92 -20.54
C LEU A 160 -0.74 -5.89 -20.03
N TYR A 161 -0.68 -5.69 -18.72
CA TYR A 161 0.37 -4.95 -18.04
C TYR A 161 1.09 -5.89 -17.08
N ARG A 162 2.42 -5.86 -17.12
CA ARG A 162 3.30 -6.63 -16.24
C ARG A 162 4.42 -5.73 -15.78
#